data_AF-A0A660PBT2-F1
#
_entry.id   AF-A0A660PBT2-F1
#
_cell.length_a   1.000
_cell.length_b   1.000
_cell.length_c   1.000
_cell.angle_alpha   90.00
_cell.angle_beta   90.00
_cell.angle_gamma   90.00
#
_symmetry.space_group_name_H-M   'P 1'
#
loop_
_entity.id
_entity.type
_entity.pdbx_description
1 polymer ?
#
loop_
_entity_poly.entity_id
_entity_poly.type
_entity_poly.pdbx_seq_one_letter_code
_entity_poly.pdbx_strand_id
1 'polypeptide(L)'
;MKITGLILFIMFYLTAISSAQPPDTLWTGAYGGNDAEQGWAVQQTSGGGYVIAGYTLSFGAGIRDVYLVRVGYPCDYVPGDINGDDNVMGNDVTYGVRYFKGIGPQPPDSCWNDSTSSWLYSAGDVNGSCTFMGNDITFLVGYFKGCNPEILWCPQTP
;
A
#
# COMPACT_ATOMS: atom_id res chain seq x y z
N MET A 1 0.04 -51.59 -45.65
CA MET A 1 0.58 -52.35 -44.49
C MET A 1 1.93 -51.76 -44.10
N LYS A 2 1.96 -50.95 -43.01
CA LYS A 2 3.11 -50.55 -42.15
C LYS A 2 4.27 -49.80 -42.87
N ILE A 3 4.93 -48.76 -42.37
CA ILE A 3 5.33 -48.35 -41.02
C ILE A 3 5.51 -46.80 -41.04
N THR A 4 4.75 -46.05 -40.26
CA THR A 4 5.13 -44.69 -39.81
C THR A 4 4.94 -44.66 -38.30
N GLY A 5 5.89 -45.28 -37.61
CA GLY A 5 6.02 -45.15 -36.17
C GLY A 5 6.73 -43.85 -35.81
N LEU A 6 6.43 -43.38 -34.61
CA LEU A 6 7.42 -42.81 -33.70
C LEU A 6 7.86 -41.35 -33.96
N ILE A 7 6.91 -40.41 -34.01
CA ILE A 7 7.13 -39.13 -33.31
C ILE A 7 6.11 -39.06 -32.17
N LEU A 8 6.54 -39.76 -31.13
CA LEU A 8 6.08 -39.74 -29.77
C LEU A 8 6.14 -38.31 -29.21
N PHE A 9 5.12 -37.91 -28.43
CA PHE A 9 5.20 -36.87 -27.39
C PHE A 9 5.58 -35.47 -27.91
N ILE A 10 4.66 -34.53 -28.05
CA ILE A 10 4.17 -33.74 -26.92
C ILE A 10 2.88 -33.10 -27.42
N MET A 11 1.74 -33.65 -26.99
CA MET A 11 0.54 -32.85 -26.80
C MET A 11 0.90 -31.85 -25.70
N PHE A 12 1.47 -30.70 -26.07
CA PHE A 12 1.50 -29.55 -25.17
C PHE A 12 0.05 -29.05 -25.14
N TYR A 13 -0.79 -29.75 -24.37
CA TYR A 13 -1.89 -29.08 -23.71
C TYR A 13 -1.21 -27.94 -22.96
N LEU A 14 -1.28 -26.74 -23.52
CA LEU A 14 -1.21 -25.53 -22.69
C LEU A 14 -2.38 -25.69 -21.72
N THR A 15 -2.15 -26.39 -20.61
CA THR A 15 -2.84 -26.07 -19.39
C THR A 15 -2.50 -24.60 -19.21
N ALA A 16 -3.48 -23.74 -19.50
CA ALA A 16 -3.43 -22.38 -19.03
C ALA A 16 -2.94 -22.50 -17.59
N ILE A 17 -1.76 -21.95 -17.32
CA ILE A 17 -1.36 -21.68 -15.95
C ILE A 17 -2.43 -20.67 -15.54
N SER A 18 -3.51 -21.16 -14.94
CA SER A 18 -4.33 -20.32 -14.10
C SER A 18 -3.35 -19.88 -13.04
N SER A 19 -2.78 -18.69 -13.24
CA SER A 19 -2.37 -17.92 -12.10
C SER A 19 -3.66 -17.86 -11.27
N ALA A 20 -3.66 -18.58 -10.16
CA ALA A 20 -4.61 -18.29 -9.10
C ALA A 20 -4.35 -16.81 -8.82
N GLN A 21 -5.21 -15.95 -9.34
CA GLN A 21 -5.20 -14.56 -8.90
C GLN A 21 -5.38 -14.65 -7.38
N PRO A 22 -4.55 -13.95 -6.59
CA PRO A 22 -4.81 -13.88 -5.16
C PRO A 22 -6.28 -13.51 -4.97
N PRO A 23 -6.97 -14.06 -3.96
CA PRO A 23 -8.37 -13.74 -3.71
C PRO A 23 -8.58 -12.23 -3.80
N ASP A 24 -9.64 -11.79 -4.48
CA ASP A 24 -10.01 -10.38 -4.49
C ASP A 24 -10.41 -9.99 -3.05
N THR A 25 -9.45 -9.48 -2.29
CA THR A 25 -9.63 -9.05 -0.90
C THR A 25 -10.23 -7.65 -0.80
N LEU A 26 -10.57 -7.02 -1.92
CA LEU A 26 -11.08 -5.65 -1.95
C LEU A 26 -12.43 -5.51 -1.22
N TRP A 27 -13.17 -6.60 -1.03
CA TRP A 27 -14.52 -6.63 -0.43
C TRP A 27 -14.64 -7.51 0.81
N THR A 28 -13.54 -7.81 1.50
CA THR A 28 -13.57 -8.73 2.66
C THR A 28 -13.63 -8.04 4.02
N GLY A 29 -13.59 -6.70 4.06
CA GLY A 29 -13.66 -5.94 5.31
C GLY A 29 -15.06 -5.91 5.91
N ALA A 30 -15.18 -6.25 7.20
CA ALA A 30 -16.40 -6.09 8.00
C ALA A 30 -16.17 -5.09 9.13
N TYR A 31 -17.10 -4.17 9.32
CA TYR A 31 -17.04 -3.11 10.33
C TYR A 31 -18.32 -3.17 11.17
N GLY A 32 -18.20 -3.49 12.45
CA GLY A 32 -19.35 -3.81 13.29
C GLY A 32 -19.03 -4.89 14.32
N GLY A 33 -20.04 -5.31 15.06
CA GLY A 33 -19.96 -6.42 16.01
C GLY A 33 -21.01 -7.49 15.73
N ASN A 34 -21.62 -8.02 16.79
CA ASN A 34 -22.58 -9.13 16.66
C ASN A 34 -24.01 -8.69 16.31
N ASP A 35 -24.31 -7.40 16.47
CA ASP A 35 -25.61 -6.80 16.19
C ASP A 35 -25.56 -5.96 14.90
N ALA A 36 -26.63 -5.23 14.57
CA ALA A 36 -26.72 -4.52 13.29
C ALA A 36 -26.03 -3.15 13.27
N GLU A 37 -25.41 -2.82 12.14
CA GLU A 37 -24.95 -1.48 11.79
C GLU A 37 -25.76 -0.92 10.62
N GLN A 38 -25.93 0.40 10.60
CA GLN A 38 -26.52 1.08 9.46
C GLN A 38 -25.75 2.35 9.11
N GLY A 39 -25.19 2.40 7.90
CA GLY A 39 -24.62 3.62 7.31
C GLY A 39 -25.70 4.52 6.70
N TRP A 40 -25.61 5.83 6.95
CA TRP A 40 -26.55 6.85 6.48
C TRP A 40 -25.93 7.82 5.48
N ALA A 41 -24.65 8.13 5.66
CA ALA A 41 -23.93 9.02 4.78
C ALA A 41 -22.54 8.47 4.51
N VAL A 42 -22.05 8.71 3.30
CA VAL A 42 -20.67 8.43 2.91
C VAL A 42 -20.07 9.68 2.30
N GLN A 43 -18.84 10.00 2.69
CA GLN A 43 -18.08 11.12 2.16
C GLN A 43 -16.70 10.61 1.76
N GLN A 44 -16.34 10.78 0.49
CA GLN A 44 -14.97 10.50 0.05
C GLN A 44 -14.02 11.50 0.73
N THR A 45 -12.91 11.00 1.27
CA THR A 45 -11.84 11.83 1.84
C THR A 45 -10.96 12.37 0.73
N SER A 46 -10.39 13.57 0.93
CA SER A 46 -9.34 14.11 0.07
C SER A 46 -8.19 13.13 -0.10
N GLY A 47 -7.88 12.38 0.98
CA GLY A 47 -6.79 11.42 1.04
C GLY A 47 -6.93 10.10 0.32
N GLY A 48 -8.03 9.90 -0.41
CA GLY A 48 -8.42 8.56 -0.83
C GLY A 48 -9.07 7.81 0.33
N GLY A 49 -10.08 7.01 -0.01
CA GLY A 49 -10.99 6.41 0.98
C GLY A 49 -12.22 7.24 1.27
N TYR A 50 -12.94 6.85 2.32
CA TYR A 50 -14.28 7.30 2.64
C TYR A 50 -14.49 7.31 4.16
N VAL A 51 -15.27 8.28 4.62
CA VAL A 51 -15.88 8.27 5.95
C VAL A 51 -17.34 7.90 5.78
N ILE A 52 -17.79 6.90 6.53
CA ILE A 52 -19.17 6.44 6.61
C ILE A 52 -19.69 6.82 7.99
N ALA A 53 -20.80 7.56 8.04
CA ALA A 53 -21.49 7.92 9.26
C ALA A 53 -22.82 7.20 9.36
N GLY A 54 -23.17 6.74 10.56
CA GLY A 54 -24.38 5.97 10.81
C GLY A 54 -24.58 5.66 12.29
N TYR A 55 -25.23 4.54 12.57
CA TYR A 55 -25.37 4.02 13.92
C TYR A 55 -24.94 2.56 14.01
N THR A 56 -24.57 2.14 15.22
CA THR A 56 -24.30 0.75 15.59
C THR A 56 -25.25 0.33 16.71
N LEU A 57 -25.68 -0.93 16.66
CA LEU A 57 -26.31 -1.64 17.78
C LEU A 57 -25.31 -2.50 18.56
N SER A 58 -24.10 -2.70 18.01
CA SER A 58 -23.09 -3.63 18.53
C SER A 58 -22.18 -3.01 19.59
N PHE A 59 -22.06 -1.69 19.61
CA PHE A 59 -21.14 -0.97 20.50
C PHE A 59 -21.88 0.15 21.23
N GLY A 60 -21.36 0.54 22.40
CA GLY A 60 -21.89 1.64 23.21
C GLY A 60 -22.86 1.20 24.30
N ALA A 61 -23.54 2.18 24.90
CA ALA A 61 -24.43 1.97 26.05
C ALA A 61 -25.91 2.21 25.71
N GLY A 62 -26.20 2.71 24.50
CA GLY A 62 -27.54 3.00 24.00
C GLY A 62 -28.08 1.88 23.13
N ILE A 63 -29.33 2.07 22.68
CA ILE A 63 -29.96 1.20 21.68
C ILE A 63 -29.54 1.56 20.24
N ARG A 64 -28.94 2.72 20.01
CA ARG A 64 -28.36 3.19 18.74
C ARG A 64 -27.31 4.23 19.10
N ASP A 65 -26.05 3.86 18.95
CA ASP A 65 -24.94 4.77 19.20
C ASP A 65 -24.35 5.25 17.88
N VAL A 66 -23.82 6.48 17.86
CA VAL A 66 -23.18 7.05 16.68
C VAL A 66 -21.98 6.18 16.30
N TYR A 67 -21.93 5.77 15.04
CA TYR A 67 -20.82 4.97 14.51
C TYR A 67 -20.21 5.69 13.30
N LEU A 68 -18.92 5.97 13.40
CA LEU A 68 -18.13 6.59 12.35
C LEU A 68 -17.07 5.58 11.91
N VAL A 69 -17.12 5.19 10.64
CA VAL A 69 -16.18 4.24 10.04
C VAL A 69 -15.38 4.95 8.97
N ARG A 70 -14.05 4.84 9.01
CA ARG A 70 -13.18 5.28 7.92
C ARG A 70 -12.72 4.03 7.15
N VAL A 71 -12.90 4.03 5.83
CA VAL A 71 -12.59 2.91 4.93
C VAL A 71 -11.80 3.40 3.71
N GLY A 72 -11.09 2.52 3.02
CA GLY A 72 -10.20 2.87 1.90
C GLY A 72 -8.77 3.14 2.38
N TYR A 73 -7.84 3.39 1.45
CA TYR A 73 -6.38 3.33 1.66
C TYR A 73 -5.94 3.97 2.99
N PRO A 74 -5.70 3.18 4.07
CA PRO A 74 -4.72 3.61 5.03
C PRO A 74 -3.41 3.75 4.28
N CYS A 75 -2.62 4.76 4.62
CA CYS A 75 -1.25 4.83 4.18
C CYS A 75 -0.41 3.76 4.86
N ASP A 76 -0.61 2.52 4.43
CA ASP A 76 0.19 1.39 4.88
C ASP A 76 1.44 1.35 4.01
N TYR A 77 2.53 1.87 4.55
CA TYR A 77 3.83 1.88 3.91
C TYR A 77 4.90 1.66 4.98
N VAL A 78 6.05 1.12 4.60
CA VAL A 78 7.21 1.00 5.49
C VAL A 78 8.20 2.13 5.15
N PRO A 79 8.52 3.05 6.08
CA PRO A 79 9.48 4.11 5.81
C PRO A 79 10.85 3.54 5.45
N GLY A 80 11.39 4.02 4.33
CA GLY A 80 12.63 3.53 3.76
C GLY A 80 12.47 2.35 2.80
N ASP A 81 11.30 1.70 2.73
CA ASP A 81 10.98 0.69 1.71
C ASP A 81 10.51 1.39 0.42
N ILE A 82 11.45 1.98 -0.29
CA ILE A 82 11.15 2.78 -1.48
C ILE A 82 10.66 1.87 -2.63
N ASN A 83 10.98 0.59 -2.57
CA ASN A 83 10.70 -0.37 -3.63
C ASN A 83 9.43 -1.22 -3.40
N GLY A 84 8.86 -1.18 -2.20
CA GLY A 84 7.61 -1.85 -1.83
C GLY A 84 7.74 -3.36 -1.68
N ASP A 85 8.89 -3.84 -1.19
CA ASP A 85 9.15 -5.27 -0.95
C ASP A 85 9.10 -5.67 0.53
N ASP A 86 8.59 -4.80 1.39
CA ASP A 86 8.51 -4.88 2.85
C ASP A 86 9.88 -5.00 3.55
N ASN A 87 10.99 -4.73 2.84
CA ASN A 87 12.33 -4.88 3.38
C ASN A 87 13.22 -3.65 3.17
N VAL A 88 13.42 -2.87 4.23
CA VAL A 88 14.30 -1.68 4.20
C VAL A 88 15.79 -2.08 4.15
N MET A 89 16.40 -2.04 2.97
CA MET A 89 17.82 -2.35 2.76
C MET A 89 18.48 -1.53 1.63
N GLY A 90 19.68 -1.91 1.19
CA GLY A 90 20.46 -1.13 0.21
C GLY A 90 19.85 -1.06 -1.20
N ASN A 91 18.95 -1.97 -1.55
CA ASN A 91 18.22 -1.95 -2.82
C ASN A 91 17.24 -0.75 -2.87
N ASP A 92 16.66 -0.30 -1.77
CA ASP A 92 15.79 0.89 -1.70
C ASP A 92 16.52 2.17 -2.09
N VAL A 93 17.74 2.33 -1.58
CA VAL A 93 18.63 3.44 -1.97
C VAL A 93 18.85 3.41 -3.47
N THR A 94 19.16 2.23 -4.02
CA THR A 94 19.42 2.08 -5.46
C THR A 94 18.16 2.34 -6.28
N TYR A 95 17.00 1.90 -5.80
CA TYR A 95 15.70 2.11 -6.41
C TYR A 95 15.38 3.62 -6.46
N GLY A 96 15.47 4.31 -5.33
CA GLY A 96 15.25 5.76 -5.24
C GLY A 96 16.21 6.57 -6.12
N VAL A 97 17.50 6.21 -6.17
CA VAL A 97 18.47 6.83 -7.09
C VAL A 97 18.06 6.64 -8.55
N ARG A 98 17.60 5.44 -8.93
CA ARG A 98 17.14 5.17 -10.31
C ARG A 98 15.89 5.96 -10.65
N TYR A 99 14.94 6.07 -9.71
CA TYR A 99 13.76 6.91 -9.85
C TYR A 99 14.13 8.38 -10.10
N PHE A 100 14.98 9.00 -9.25
CA PHE A 100 15.42 10.38 -9.44
C PHE A 100 16.19 10.62 -10.74
N LYS A 101 16.89 9.59 -11.24
CA LYS A 101 17.57 9.65 -12.54
C LYS A 101 16.62 9.49 -13.74
N GLY A 102 15.34 9.21 -13.53
CA GLY A 102 14.38 8.96 -14.60
C GLY A 102 14.60 7.65 -15.36
N ILE A 103 15.37 6.71 -14.79
CA ILE A 103 15.68 5.40 -15.38
C ILE A 103 15.03 4.23 -14.64
N GLY A 104 14.46 4.51 -13.47
CA GLY A 104 13.74 3.56 -12.64
C GLY A 104 12.22 3.80 -12.70
N PRO A 105 11.42 2.81 -12.30
CA PRO A 105 9.99 2.99 -12.07
C PRO A 105 9.71 4.01 -10.96
N GLN A 106 8.46 4.47 -10.89
CA GLN A 106 7.96 5.28 -9.77
C GLN A 106 7.86 4.41 -8.52
N PRO A 107 8.16 4.93 -7.30
CA PRO A 107 7.88 4.21 -6.07
C PRO A 107 6.39 3.82 -5.97
N PRO A 108 6.07 2.60 -5.54
CA PRO A 108 4.69 2.10 -5.49
C PRO A 108 3.88 2.79 -4.40
N ASP A 109 4.49 3.03 -3.24
CA ASP A 109 3.77 3.52 -2.07
C ASP A 109 3.71 5.04 -2.09
N SER A 110 2.51 5.54 -2.37
CA SER A 110 2.20 6.96 -2.35
C SER A 110 0.99 7.24 -1.49
N CYS A 111 1.10 8.32 -0.71
CA CYS A 111 0.07 8.78 0.20
C CYS A 111 -0.36 10.18 -0.13
N TRP A 112 -1.62 10.44 0.12
CA TRP A 112 -2.12 11.80 0.02
C TRP A 112 -1.69 12.60 1.24
N ASN A 113 -1.07 13.75 0.99
CA ASN A 113 -0.75 14.73 2.01
C ASN A 113 -1.88 15.77 2.05
N ASP A 114 -2.64 15.78 3.14
CA ASP A 114 -3.74 16.73 3.33
C ASP A 114 -3.27 18.19 3.45
N SER A 115 -2.03 18.42 3.92
CA SER A 115 -1.46 19.76 4.08
C SER A 115 -1.11 20.40 2.74
N THR A 116 -0.68 19.60 1.75
CA THR A 116 -0.28 20.08 0.43
C THR A 116 -1.29 19.75 -0.66
N SER A 117 -2.32 18.96 -0.36
CA SER A 117 -3.30 18.46 -1.33
C SER A 117 -2.64 17.77 -2.53
N SER A 118 -1.65 16.91 -2.25
CA SER A 118 -0.86 16.23 -3.28
C SER A 118 -0.43 14.83 -2.84
N TRP A 119 -0.13 13.96 -3.81
CA TRP A 119 0.48 12.66 -3.56
C TRP A 119 1.98 12.78 -3.22
N LEU A 120 2.41 12.06 -2.20
CA LEU A 120 3.79 11.93 -1.73
C LEU A 120 4.20 10.46 -1.78
N TYR A 121 5.34 10.14 -2.38
CA TYR A 121 5.98 8.83 -2.25
C TYR A 121 6.50 8.65 -0.82
N SER A 122 5.64 8.18 0.07
CA SER A 122 5.81 8.40 1.52
C SER A 122 6.82 7.46 2.16
N ALA A 123 6.97 6.25 1.60
CA ALA A 123 8.09 5.38 1.94
C ALA A 123 9.45 6.00 1.60
N GLY A 124 9.49 6.94 0.65
CA GLY A 124 10.69 7.67 0.27
C GLY A 124 11.10 8.80 1.22
N ASP A 125 10.16 9.40 1.96
CA ASP A 125 10.49 10.40 2.99
C ASP A 125 10.96 9.69 4.25
N VAL A 126 12.26 9.77 4.50
CA VAL A 126 12.91 9.08 5.63
C VAL A 126 13.42 10.04 6.70
N ASN A 127 13.31 11.36 6.45
CA ASN A 127 13.75 12.41 7.38
C ASN A 127 12.58 13.22 7.96
N GLY A 128 11.34 12.86 7.64
CA GLY A 128 10.13 13.47 8.19
C GLY A 128 9.85 14.87 7.64
N SER A 129 10.41 15.21 6.48
CA SER A 129 10.20 16.51 5.83
C SER A 129 8.87 16.59 5.06
N CYS A 130 8.15 15.48 4.94
CA CYS A 130 6.98 15.32 4.09
C CYS A 130 7.24 15.63 2.61
N THR A 131 8.47 15.37 2.17
CA THR A 131 8.90 15.46 0.77
C THR A 131 9.82 14.29 0.44
N PHE A 132 9.78 13.80 -0.79
CA PHE A 132 10.73 12.79 -1.27
C PHE A 132 11.71 13.43 -2.27
N MET A 133 12.95 13.61 -1.84
CA MET A 133 14.02 14.31 -2.55
C MET A 133 15.38 13.59 -2.39
N GLY A 134 16.43 14.10 -3.02
CA GLY A 134 17.76 13.46 -2.98
C GLY A 134 18.44 13.46 -1.60
N ASN A 135 18.03 14.36 -0.70
CA ASN A 135 18.49 14.34 0.71
C ASN A 135 17.92 13.15 1.47
N ASP A 136 16.74 12.63 1.12
CA ASP A 136 16.18 11.40 1.71
C ASP A 136 17.01 10.17 1.37
N ILE A 137 17.50 10.09 0.14
CA ILE A 137 18.47 9.06 -0.27
C ILE A 137 19.73 9.14 0.58
N THR A 138 20.25 10.34 0.78
CA THR A 138 21.45 10.55 1.60
C THR A 138 21.18 10.21 3.07
N PHE A 139 19.98 10.52 3.57
CA PHE A 139 19.55 10.21 4.92
C PHE A 139 19.42 8.69 5.13
N LEU A 140 18.81 7.95 4.21
CA LEU A 140 18.67 6.50 4.27
C LEU A 140 20.04 5.80 4.26
N VAL A 141 20.98 6.29 3.45
CA VAL A 141 22.38 5.83 3.49
C VAL A 141 23.03 6.12 4.85
N GLY A 142 22.74 7.28 5.44
CA GLY A 142 23.20 7.65 6.78
C GLY A 142 22.64 6.73 7.86
N TYR A 143 21.37 6.31 7.75
CA TYR A 143 20.75 5.33 8.63
C TYR A 143 21.46 3.97 8.57
N PHE A 144 21.68 3.41 7.37
CA PHE A 144 22.42 2.15 7.23
C PHE A 144 23.87 2.21 7.72
N LYS A 145 24.46 3.41 7.78
CA LYS A 145 25.80 3.64 8.33
C LYS A 145 25.81 3.91 9.84
N GLY A 146 24.66 3.97 10.50
CA GLY A 146 24.54 4.33 11.92
C GLY A 146 24.80 5.82 12.21
N CYS A 147 24.79 6.69 11.19
CA CYS A 147 24.91 8.13 11.36
C CYS A 147 23.58 8.80 11.70
N ASN A 148 22.46 8.22 11.24
CA ASN A 148 21.11 8.64 11.60
C ASN A 148 20.49 7.55 12.50
N PRO A 149 19.90 7.93 13.65
CA PRO A 149 19.47 6.97 14.67
C PRO A 149 18.24 6.17 14.27
N GLU A 150 17.37 6.74 13.43
CA GLU A 150 16.11 6.13 13.01
C GLU A 150 15.66 6.70 11.66
N ILE A 151 14.73 5.98 11.02
CA ILE A 151 13.96 6.46 9.87
C ILE A 151 12.70 7.14 10.40
N LEU A 152 12.38 8.32 9.86
CA LEU A 152 11.25 9.13 10.28
C LEU A 152 10.08 9.02 9.32
N TRP A 153 8.86 9.12 9.86
CA TRP A 153 7.60 9.14 9.10
C TRP A 153 7.22 10.58 8.75
N CYS A 154 6.44 10.76 7.68
CA CYS A 154 5.75 12.03 7.44
C CYS A 154 4.48 12.11 8.30
N PRO A 155 4.37 13.07 9.23
CA PRO A 155 3.17 13.22 10.07
C PRO A 155 1.93 13.72 9.30
N GLN A 156 2.09 14.13 8.03
CA GLN A 156 1.03 14.71 7.20
C GLN A 156 0.39 13.71 6.22
N THR A 157 0.86 12.46 6.22
CA THR A 157 0.34 11.35 5.42
C THR A 157 -0.10 10.21 6.35
N PRO A 158 -1.24 10.35 7.03
CA PRO A 158 -1.75 9.36 8.00
C PRO A 158 -2.35 8.11 7.35
#